data_AF-A0A559QM75-F1
#
_entry.id   AF-A0A559QM75-F1
#
_cell.length_a   1.000
_cell.length_b   1.000
_cell.length_c   1.000
_cell.angle_alpha   90.00
_cell.angle_beta   90.00
_cell.angle_gamma   90.00
#
_symmetry.space_group_name_H-M   'P 1'
#
loop_
_entity.id
_entity.type
_entity.pdbx_description
1 polymer ?
#
loop_
_entity_poly.entity_id
_entity_poly.type
_entity_poly.pdbx_seq_one_letter_code
_entity_poly.pdbx_strand_id
1 'polypeptide(L)'
;MIVTRFRFAMPGIVSYLFLLFIWALSTTAWAATDFAKLDQEYQALVLNASTELKTKVREAPSNFSGLLASLHAAQASNSPLVLVELLVSNENLLRENIDNREIITIFNYLLDAQLYAIAEKIFKIASLQGDAYTLSRLNYHLALYFYALGDYSKAQNTLTQIEVRNALTENESDYATLLFGIILQYQKQHRVAVKHYQSIAAKSPYFNHAQLNIAVAYIRQGWWTDAQKAINNAINNKESPANEDLLNRLYLVLGYNQLQHEFFRDARESFRHLTVDSRYADRALLGIGLCALNQGDYVGAINAFNILKSKTETNISVTEAHLLYAYAHEQLGEGALASAQYEAAIAYFNQRMLQLSKDGSGTFKEEDTNAHLIAIIDTRDVLLKNLAAQVKSNKFKSKLSQLSHDYTSLKNWAINQRKQKTLDILTSYLSQAQFGQAKLFDTLQ
;
A
#
# COMPACT_ATOMS: atom_id res chain seq x y z
N MET A 1 -34.65 13.09 14.22
CA MET A 1 -34.83 14.39 14.90
C MET A 1 -33.46 14.83 15.40
N ILE A 2 -33.08 16.08 15.10
CA ILE A 2 -31.94 16.83 15.67
C ILE A 2 -30.56 16.46 15.09
N VAL A 3 -29.75 17.36 14.49
CA VAL A 3 -29.89 18.78 14.15
C VAL A 3 -29.05 19.05 12.90
N THR A 4 -29.72 19.53 11.86
CA THR A 4 -29.21 20.35 10.77
C THR A 4 -28.92 21.75 11.30
N ARG A 5 -27.65 22.17 11.39
CA ARG A 5 -27.23 23.58 11.32
C ARG A 5 -25.75 23.67 10.95
N PHE A 6 -25.44 23.83 9.66
CA PHE A 6 -24.25 24.54 9.22
C PHE A 6 -24.56 25.28 7.89
N ARG A 7 -24.58 26.61 7.98
CA ARG A 7 -24.60 27.64 6.93
C ARG A 7 -23.26 28.37 7.15
N PHE A 8 -22.32 28.59 6.23
CA PHE A 8 -22.33 28.82 4.78
C PHE A 8 -20.97 28.46 4.12
N ALA A 9 -20.99 28.35 2.78
CA ALA A 9 -19.91 28.38 1.78
C ALA A 9 -19.09 27.09 1.52
N MET A 10 -19.54 26.31 0.52
CA MET A 10 -18.93 25.10 -0.09
C MET A 10 -18.76 23.86 0.83
N PRO A 11 -19.81 23.04 1.04
CA PRO A 11 -19.77 21.80 1.84
C PRO A 11 -18.88 20.67 1.28
N GLY A 12 -18.09 20.90 0.22
CA GLY A 12 -17.46 19.83 -0.56
C GLY A 12 -15.94 19.70 -0.42
N ILE A 13 -15.22 20.79 -0.15
CA ILE A 13 -13.77 20.84 -0.41
C ILE A 13 -12.98 20.06 0.65
N VAL A 14 -13.32 20.21 1.95
CA VAL A 14 -12.60 19.50 3.03
C VAL A 14 -12.99 18.01 3.09
N SER A 15 -14.18 17.65 2.60
CA SER A 15 -14.72 16.29 2.67
C SER A 15 -14.00 15.29 1.76
N TYR A 16 -13.42 15.73 0.64
CA TYR A 16 -12.78 14.83 -0.34
C TYR A 16 -11.38 14.35 0.06
N LEU A 17 -10.57 15.18 0.73
CA LEU A 17 -9.24 14.80 1.24
C LEU A 17 -9.34 13.65 2.28
N PHE A 18 -10.42 13.65 3.07
CA PHE A 18 -10.66 12.60 4.06
C PHE A 18 -11.27 11.33 3.44
N LEU A 19 -12.14 11.48 2.43
CA LEU A 19 -12.66 10.36 1.66
C LEU A 19 -11.52 9.60 0.97
N LEU A 20 -10.48 10.25 0.47
CA LEU A 20 -9.30 9.58 -0.09
C LEU A 20 -8.50 8.76 0.93
N PHE A 21 -8.49 9.15 2.21
CA PHE A 21 -7.90 8.36 3.30
C PHE A 21 -8.72 7.12 3.68
N ILE A 22 -10.02 7.11 3.34
CA ILE A 22 -11.00 6.07 3.73
C ILE A 22 -11.40 5.16 2.57
N TRP A 23 -11.40 5.64 1.32
CA TRP A 23 -11.93 4.96 0.12
C TRP A 23 -11.01 3.93 -0.54
N ALA A 24 -9.88 3.57 0.08
CA ALA A 24 -9.00 2.52 -0.44
C ALA A 24 -9.59 1.08 -0.32
N LEU A 25 -10.87 0.92 0.03
CA LEU A 25 -11.44 -0.38 0.45
C LEU A 25 -12.67 -0.86 -0.36
N SER A 26 -13.28 -0.05 -1.23
CA SER A 26 -14.50 -0.46 -1.95
C SER A 26 -14.24 -1.05 -3.34
N THR A 27 -13.09 -0.77 -3.96
CA THR A 27 -12.72 -1.31 -5.28
C THR A 27 -11.99 -2.67 -5.22
N THR A 28 -11.75 -3.19 -4.01
CA THR A 28 -10.87 -4.35 -3.78
C THR A 28 -11.59 -5.71 -3.88
N ALA A 29 -12.90 -5.79 -3.67
CA ALA A 29 -13.59 -7.08 -3.55
C ALA A 29 -13.61 -7.87 -4.88
N TRP A 30 -13.89 -7.21 -6.00
CA TRP A 30 -13.94 -7.84 -7.32
C TRP A 30 -12.53 -8.19 -7.85
N ALA A 31 -11.57 -7.28 -7.67
CA ALA A 31 -10.17 -7.53 -8.01
C ALA A 31 -9.58 -8.69 -7.18
N ALA A 32 -9.96 -8.80 -5.90
CA ALA A 32 -9.51 -9.86 -5.02
C ALA A 32 -10.05 -11.23 -5.45
N THR A 33 -11.30 -11.31 -5.93
CA THR A 33 -11.87 -12.59 -6.40
C THR A 33 -11.20 -13.08 -7.69
N ASP A 34 -10.94 -12.17 -8.64
CA ASP A 34 -10.26 -12.54 -9.88
C ASP A 34 -8.79 -12.86 -9.65
N PHE A 35 -8.11 -12.08 -8.80
CA PHE A 35 -6.73 -12.37 -8.42
C PHE A 35 -6.59 -13.71 -7.70
N ALA A 36 -7.48 -14.04 -6.76
CA ALA A 36 -7.45 -15.33 -6.06
C ALA A 36 -7.63 -16.52 -7.00
N LYS A 37 -8.50 -16.39 -8.01
CA LYS A 37 -8.69 -17.41 -9.05
C LYS A 37 -7.42 -17.58 -9.90
N LEU A 38 -6.85 -16.48 -10.37
CA LEU A 38 -5.61 -16.49 -11.16
C LEU A 38 -4.40 -16.99 -10.33
N ASP A 39 -4.38 -16.70 -9.03
CA ASP A 39 -3.39 -17.22 -8.09
C ASP A 39 -3.50 -18.73 -8.00
N GLN A 40 -4.70 -19.29 -7.79
CA GLN A 40 -4.91 -20.72 -7.73
C GLN A 40 -4.47 -21.43 -9.03
N GLU A 41 -4.80 -20.87 -10.19
CA GLU A 41 -4.38 -21.41 -11.49
C GLU A 41 -2.87 -21.32 -11.67
N TYR A 42 -2.26 -20.20 -11.28
CA TYR A 42 -0.82 -20.01 -11.29
C TYR A 42 -0.09 -21.06 -10.44
N GLN A 43 -0.53 -21.27 -9.19
CA GLN A 43 0.07 -22.27 -8.31
C GLN A 43 -0.01 -23.68 -8.92
N ALA A 44 -1.17 -24.04 -9.50
CA ALA A 44 -1.35 -25.33 -10.16
C ALA A 44 -0.44 -25.50 -11.39
N LEU A 45 -0.28 -24.47 -12.22
CA LEU A 45 0.57 -24.52 -13.40
C LEU A 45 2.06 -24.57 -13.01
N VAL A 46 2.53 -23.77 -12.06
CA VAL A 46 3.92 -23.84 -11.57
C VAL A 46 4.23 -25.25 -11.06
N LEU A 47 3.32 -25.84 -10.30
CA LEU A 47 3.46 -27.20 -9.78
C LEU A 47 3.56 -28.25 -10.90
N ASN A 48 2.67 -28.18 -11.90
CA ASN A 48 2.71 -29.09 -13.04
C ASN A 48 4.01 -28.92 -13.85
N ALA A 49 4.46 -27.68 -14.05
CA ALA A 49 5.70 -27.39 -14.76
C ALA A 49 6.92 -27.99 -14.02
N SER A 50 6.95 -27.87 -12.70
CA SER A 50 8.02 -28.45 -11.87
C SER A 50 8.13 -29.97 -12.03
N THR A 51 7.00 -30.64 -12.28
CA THR A 51 6.96 -32.10 -12.48
C THR A 51 7.53 -32.48 -13.84
N GLU A 52 7.25 -31.71 -14.91
CA GLU A 52 7.88 -31.91 -16.21
C GLU A 52 9.39 -31.62 -16.16
N LEU A 53 9.83 -30.60 -15.40
CA LEU A 53 11.24 -30.26 -15.25
C LEU A 53 12.03 -31.32 -14.48
N LYS A 54 11.44 -31.98 -13.47
CA LYS A 54 12.06 -33.13 -12.75
C LYS A 54 12.63 -34.20 -13.69
N THR A 55 12.03 -34.38 -14.86
CA THR A 55 12.47 -35.40 -15.84
C THR A 55 13.75 -35.06 -16.59
N LYS A 56 14.32 -33.85 -16.41
CA LYS A 56 15.50 -33.35 -17.15
C LYS A 56 16.81 -33.34 -16.38
N VAL A 57 16.80 -33.75 -15.10
CA VAL A 57 17.91 -33.50 -14.18
C VAL A 57 19.19 -34.27 -14.56
N ARG A 58 20.31 -33.53 -14.66
CA ARG A 58 21.70 -34.02 -14.66
C ARG A 58 22.13 -34.34 -13.22
N GLU A 59 22.94 -35.39 -13.04
CA GLU A 59 23.46 -35.94 -11.76
C GLU A 59 22.94 -35.28 -10.47
N ALA A 60 21.99 -35.94 -9.82
CA ALA A 60 21.46 -35.50 -8.54
C ALA A 60 22.59 -35.44 -7.49
N PRO A 61 22.67 -34.37 -6.67
CA PRO A 61 23.60 -34.31 -5.56
C PRO A 61 23.48 -35.58 -4.70
N SER A 62 24.61 -36.23 -4.42
CA SER A 62 24.63 -37.50 -3.67
C SER A 62 24.42 -37.32 -2.16
N ASN A 63 24.49 -36.08 -1.65
CA ASN A 63 24.32 -35.76 -0.24
C ASN A 63 23.74 -34.35 -0.04
N PHE A 64 23.32 -34.08 1.20
CA PHE A 64 22.66 -32.83 1.56
C PHE A 64 23.57 -31.58 1.41
N SER A 65 24.87 -31.68 1.72
CA SER A 65 25.80 -30.55 1.53
C SER A 65 25.96 -30.14 0.06
N GLY A 66 26.02 -31.11 -0.86
CA GLY A 66 26.08 -30.84 -2.29
C GLY A 66 24.77 -30.24 -2.82
N LEU A 67 23.64 -30.68 -2.27
CA LEU A 67 22.34 -30.08 -2.55
C LEU A 67 22.29 -28.62 -2.11
N LEU A 68 22.71 -28.31 -0.88
CA LEU A 68 22.75 -26.93 -0.39
C LEU A 68 23.64 -26.02 -1.24
N ALA A 69 24.84 -26.47 -1.62
CA ALA A 69 25.72 -25.70 -2.49
C ALA A 69 25.07 -25.39 -3.84
N SER A 70 24.33 -26.34 -4.40
CA SER A 70 23.62 -26.18 -5.67
C SER A 70 22.41 -25.24 -5.53
N LEU A 71 21.69 -25.30 -4.40
CA LEU A 71 20.57 -24.41 -4.10
C LEU A 71 21.04 -22.97 -3.89
N HIS A 72 22.14 -22.76 -3.17
CA HIS A 72 22.76 -21.45 -2.99
C HIS A 72 23.27 -20.88 -4.32
N ALA A 73 23.89 -21.70 -5.16
CA ALA A 73 24.33 -21.27 -6.49
C ALA A 73 23.13 -20.83 -7.36
N ALA A 74 22.04 -21.59 -7.36
CA ALA A 74 20.82 -21.25 -8.09
C ALA A 74 20.15 -19.96 -7.56
N GLN A 75 20.18 -19.76 -6.24
CA GLN A 75 19.71 -18.52 -5.60
C GLN A 75 20.58 -17.32 -6.00
N ALA A 76 21.90 -17.46 -5.96
CA ALA A 76 22.85 -16.41 -6.32
C ALA A 76 22.76 -16.02 -7.81
N SER A 77 22.47 -16.99 -8.69
CA SER A 77 22.23 -16.74 -10.12
C SER A 77 20.79 -16.31 -10.44
N ASN A 78 19.97 -16.02 -9.42
CA ASN A 78 18.56 -15.69 -9.52
C ASN A 78 17.79 -16.60 -10.51
N SER A 79 18.00 -17.90 -10.37
CA SER A 79 17.50 -18.94 -11.26
C SER A 79 16.43 -19.80 -10.57
N PRO A 80 15.23 -19.24 -10.31
CA PRO A 80 14.20 -19.90 -9.51
C PRO A 80 13.76 -21.26 -10.08
N LEU A 81 13.82 -21.44 -11.40
CA LEU A 81 13.48 -22.72 -12.04
C LEU A 81 14.49 -23.84 -11.76
N VAL A 82 15.79 -23.51 -11.72
CA VAL A 82 16.84 -24.47 -11.34
C VAL A 82 16.66 -24.88 -9.88
N LEU A 83 16.33 -23.92 -9.02
CA LEU A 83 16.04 -24.19 -7.61
C LEU A 83 14.84 -25.13 -7.45
N VAL A 84 13.76 -24.91 -8.20
CA VAL A 84 12.60 -25.82 -8.23
C VAL A 84 12.98 -27.22 -8.70
N GLU A 85 13.77 -27.34 -9.76
CA GLU A 85 14.26 -28.62 -10.28
C GLU A 85 15.07 -29.40 -9.24
N LEU A 86 16.01 -28.72 -8.57
CA LEU A 86 16.82 -29.30 -7.50
C LEU A 86 15.96 -29.79 -6.33
N LEU A 87 15.00 -28.98 -5.87
CA LEU A 87 14.14 -29.35 -4.74
C LEU A 87 13.23 -30.54 -5.05
N VAL A 88 12.58 -30.52 -6.22
CA VAL A 88 11.63 -31.58 -6.62
C VAL A 88 12.34 -32.90 -6.91
N SER A 89 13.63 -32.85 -7.28
CA SER A 89 14.43 -34.04 -7.59
C SER A 89 15.08 -34.67 -6.37
N ASN A 90 15.23 -33.91 -5.28
CA ASN A 90 15.92 -34.34 -4.06
C ASN A 90 15.01 -34.37 -2.84
N GLU A 91 13.73 -34.72 -3.03
CA GLU A 91 12.71 -34.70 -1.97
C GLU A 91 13.08 -35.56 -0.75
N ASN A 92 13.74 -36.70 -0.94
CA ASN A 92 14.18 -37.55 0.16
C ASN A 92 15.24 -36.85 1.03
N LEU A 93 16.25 -36.23 0.41
CA LEU A 93 17.26 -35.46 1.14
C LEU A 93 16.63 -34.27 1.88
N LEU A 94 15.62 -33.62 1.29
CA LEU A 94 14.87 -32.56 1.97
C LEU A 94 14.09 -33.09 3.16
N ARG A 95 13.43 -34.26 3.04
CA ARG A 95 12.69 -34.90 4.13
C ARG A 95 13.62 -35.20 5.31
N GLU A 96 14.76 -35.83 5.05
CA GLU A 96 15.73 -36.20 6.08
C GLU A 96 16.37 -35.00 6.79
N ASN A 97 16.36 -33.81 6.17
CA ASN A 97 17.03 -32.62 6.67
C ASN A 97 16.08 -31.41 6.80
N ILE A 98 14.77 -31.65 7.01
CA ILE A 98 13.74 -30.60 6.95
C ILE A 98 13.96 -29.49 8.00
N ASP A 99 14.54 -29.84 9.16
CA ASP A 99 14.82 -28.90 10.25
C ASP A 99 16.12 -28.12 10.08
N ASN A 100 16.83 -28.33 8.98
CA ASN A 100 18.02 -27.54 8.70
C ASN A 100 17.66 -26.08 8.42
N ARG A 101 18.34 -25.15 9.08
CA ARG A 101 18.10 -23.70 8.95
C ARG A 101 18.20 -23.19 7.51
N GLU A 102 19.04 -23.80 6.68
CA GLU A 102 19.16 -23.42 5.28
C GLU A 102 17.87 -23.70 4.48
N ILE A 103 17.10 -24.73 4.87
CA ILE A 103 15.79 -25.00 4.26
C ILE A 103 14.80 -23.86 4.53
N ILE A 104 14.88 -23.22 5.70
CA ILE A 104 14.07 -22.05 6.04
C ILE A 104 14.45 -20.85 5.16
N THR A 105 15.75 -20.66 4.89
CA THR A 105 16.25 -19.61 3.98
C THR A 105 15.75 -19.85 2.55
N ILE A 106 15.86 -21.08 2.05
CA ILE A 106 15.38 -21.48 0.73
C ILE A 106 13.85 -21.33 0.63
N PHE A 107 13.13 -21.69 1.69
CA PHE A 107 11.68 -21.51 1.77
C PHE A 107 11.29 -20.04 1.62
N ASN A 108 11.96 -19.13 2.33
CA ASN A 108 11.69 -17.70 2.17
C ASN A 108 11.99 -17.21 0.75
N TYR A 109 13.11 -17.65 0.16
CA TYR A 109 13.43 -17.31 -1.23
C TYR A 109 12.36 -17.78 -2.22
N LEU A 110 11.79 -18.98 -2.03
CA LEU A 110 10.69 -19.46 -2.86
C LEU A 110 9.47 -18.53 -2.80
N LEU A 111 9.12 -18.03 -1.60
CA LEU A 111 8.01 -17.10 -1.43
C LEU A 111 8.28 -15.76 -2.12
N ASP A 112 9.49 -15.20 -1.95
CA ASP A 112 9.91 -13.97 -2.63
C ASP A 112 9.87 -14.11 -4.15
N ALA A 113 10.30 -15.27 -4.67
CA ALA A 113 10.25 -15.64 -6.08
C ALA A 113 8.85 -16.02 -6.60
N GLN A 114 7.80 -15.84 -5.80
CA GLN A 114 6.41 -16.18 -6.10
C GLN A 114 6.14 -17.68 -6.33
N LEU A 115 7.02 -18.58 -5.87
CA LEU A 115 6.92 -20.03 -6.02
C LEU A 115 6.21 -20.71 -4.83
N TYR A 116 5.08 -20.16 -4.39
CA TYR A 116 4.35 -20.67 -3.21
C TYR A 116 3.96 -22.14 -3.32
N ALA A 117 3.54 -22.64 -4.49
CA ALA A 117 3.20 -24.05 -4.67
C ALA A 117 4.34 -25.02 -4.33
N ILE A 118 5.60 -24.58 -4.52
CA ILE A 118 6.79 -25.35 -4.18
C ILE A 118 7.14 -25.18 -2.70
N ALA A 119 7.04 -23.97 -2.17
CA ALA A 119 7.17 -23.72 -0.73
C ALA A 119 6.16 -24.56 0.07
N GLU A 120 4.91 -24.63 -0.38
CA GLU A 120 3.85 -25.42 0.26
C GLU A 120 4.18 -26.90 0.36
N LYS A 121 4.96 -27.47 -0.58
CA LYS A 121 5.45 -28.85 -0.46
C LYS A 121 6.43 -29.00 0.71
N ILE A 122 7.38 -28.07 0.84
CA ILE A 122 8.31 -28.04 1.97
C ILE A 122 7.54 -27.89 3.28
N PHE A 123 6.56 -26.99 3.32
CA PHE A 123 5.69 -26.81 4.47
C PHE A 123 4.96 -28.11 4.84
N LYS A 124 4.36 -28.81 3.88
CA LYS A 124 3.68 -30.10 4.12
C LYS A 124 4.63 -31.17 4.66
N ILE A 125 5.88 -31.21 4.18
CA ILE A 125 6.90 -32.12 4.74
C ILE A 125 7.18 -31.75 6.20
N ALA A 126 7.43 -30.47 6.49
CA ALA A 126 7.66 -29.98 7.85
C ALA A 126 6.45 -30.24 8.77
N SER A 127 5.22 -30.12 8.29
CA SER A 127 4.01 -30.40 9.09
C SER A 127 3.87 -31.86 9.49
N LEU A 128 4.49 -32.79 8.77
CA LEU A 128 4.40 -34.22 9.05
C LEU A 128 5.50 -34.70 10.00
N GLN A 129 6.70 -34.11 9.95
CA GLN A 129 7.87 -34.65 10.65
C GLN A 129 8.89 -33.61 11.12
N GLY A 130 8.69 -32.33 10.81
CA GLY A 130 9.57 -31.26 11.26
C GLY A 130 9.32 -30.88 12.71
N ASP A 131 10.29 -30.22 13.32
CA ASP A 131 10.19 -29.72 14.68
C ASP A 131 9.34 -28.43 14.77
N ALA A 132 8.94 -28.09 16.00
CA ALA A 132 8.09 -26.93 16.26
C ALA A 132 8.79 -25.59 15.95
N TYR A 133 10.13 -25.54 16.00
CA TYR A 133 10.91 -24.35 15.66
C TYR A 133 10.82 -24.08 14.15
N THR A 134 11.09 -25.10 13.33
CA THR A 134 10.96 -25.06 11.88
C THR A 134 9.55 -24.64 11.49
N LEU A 135 8.52 -25.30 12.03
CA LEU A 135 7.13 -24.94 11.74
C LEU A 135 6.80 -23.48 12.09
N SER A 136 7.25 -23.01 13.25
CA SER A 136 7.03 -21.60 13.66
C SER A 136 7.71 -20.62 12.70
N ARG A 137 8.93 -20.93 12.21
CA ARG A 137 9.64 -20.12 11.20
C ARG A 137 8.93 -20.12 9.85
N LEU A 138 8.47 -21.28 9.38
CA LEU A 138 7.76 -21.38 8.10
C LEU A 138 6.42 -20.65 8.16
N ASN A 139 5.68 -20.78 9.27
CA ASN A 139 4.44 -20.03 9.51
C ASN A 139 4.68 -18.52 9.52
N TYR A 140 5.75 -18.04 10.16
CA TYR A 140 6.11 -16.62 10.10
C TYR A 140 6.29 -16.12 8.66
N HIS A 141 7.09 -16.80 7.85
CA HIS A 141 7.33 -16.42 6.45
C HIS A 141 6.07 -16.52 5.57
N LEU A 142 5.25 -17.55 5.78
CA LEU A 142 3.95 -17.68 5.09
C LEU A 142 3.00 -16.54 5.47
N ALA A 143 2.97 -16.12 6.73
CA ALA A 143 2.16 -14.98 7.15
C ALA A 143 2.57 -13.70 6.43
N LEU A 144 3.88 -13.44 6.31
CA LEU A 144 4.41 -12.30 5.56
C LEU A 144 3.98 -12.35 4.09
N TYR A 145 4.11 -13.53 3.46
CA TYR A 145 3.72 -13.74 2.07
C TYR A 145 2.23 -13.52 1.84
N PHE A 146 1.35 -14.10 2.67
CA PHE A 146 -0.10 -13.92 2.53
C PHE A 146 -0.53 -12.48 2.84
N TYR A 147 0.11 -11.82 3.80
CA TYR A 147 -0.13 -10.42 4.08
C TYR A 147 0.24 -9.53 2.87
N ALA A 148 1.38 -9.79 2.24
CA ALA A 148 1.82 -9.12 1.02
C ALA A 148 0.82 -9.30 -0.14
N LEU A 149 0.23 -10.50 -0.28
CA LEU A 149 -0.84 -10.76 -1.25
C LEU A 149 -2.19 -10.10 -0.91
N GLY A 150 -2.35 -9.55 0.30
CA GLY A 150 -3.63 -9.07 0.82
C GLY A 150 -4.59 -10.18 1.25
N ASP A 151 -4.15 -11.44 1.30
CA ASP A 151 -4.92 -12.57 1.85
C ASP A 151 -4.84 -12.56 3.38
N TYR A 152 -5.51 -11.57 3.97
CA TYR A 152 -5.49 -11.32 5.41
C TYR A 152 -6.04 -12.49 6.23
N SER A 153 -6.92 -13.33 5.64
CA SER A 153 -7.45 -14.52 6.31
C SER A 153 -6.37 -15.58 6.48
N LYS A 154 -5.65 -15.94 5.40
CA LYS A 154 -4.54 -16.89 5.50
C LYS A 154 -3.39 -16.33 6.34
N ALA A 155 -3.07 -15.05 6.18
CA ALA A 155 -2.04 -14.40 6.98
C ALA A 155 -2.37 -14.50 8.48
N GLN A 156 -3.60 -14.19 8.87
CA GLN A 156 -4.06 -14.31 10.26
C GLN A 156 -3.95 -15.73 10.78
N ASN A 157 -4.49 -16.70 10.04
CA ASN A 157 -4.46 -18.11 10.43
C ASN A 157 -3.01 -18.55 10.67
N THR A 158 -2.11 -18.23 9.73
CA THR A 158 -0.71 -18.62 9.82
C THR A 158 0.00 -17.99 11.02
N LEU A 159 -0.25 -16.71 11.33
CA LEU A 159 0.30 -16.06 12.53
C LEU A 159 -0.13 -16.76 13.83
N THR A 160 -1.34 -17.31 13.89
CA THR A 160 -1.82 -18.04 15.09
C THR A 160 -1.15 -19.40 15.29
N GLN A 161 -0.47 -19.95 14.27
CA GLN A 161 0.23 -21.22 14.33
C GLN A 161 1.70 -21.09 14.77
N ILE A 162 2.13 -19.91 15.20
CA ILE A 162 3.49 -19.67 15.71
C ILE A 162 3.48 -20.00 17.21
N GLU A 163 3.88 -21.22 17.56
CA GLU A 163 3.79 -21.74 18.94
C GLU A 163 5.07 -21.49 19.75
N VAL A 164 6.23 -21.48 19.08
CA VAL A 164 7.54 -21.47 19.75
C VAL A 164 8.04 -20.04 19.93
N ARG A 165 8.05 -19.56 21.18
CA ARG A 165 8.44 -18.18 21.52
C ARG A 165 9.86 -17.80 21.06
N ASN A 166 10.81 -18.72 21.10
CA ASN A 166 12.21 -18.48 20.69
C ASN A 166 12.48 -18.81 19.20
N ALA A 167 11.45 -19.13 18.41
CA ALA A 167 11.59 -19.26 16.96
C ALA A 167 11.73 -17.90 16.27
N LEU A 168 11.18 -16.85 16.87
CA LEU A 168 11.29 -15.48 16.38
C LEU A 168 12.28 -14.69 17.24
N THR A 169 13.01 -13.80 16.61
CA THR A 169 13.70 -12.72 17.32
C THR A 169 12.68 -11.77 17.95
N GLU A 170 13.10 -10.95 18.92
CA GLU A 170 12.23 -9.94 19.55
C GLU A 170 11.60 -9.02 18.48
N ASN A 171 12.41 -8.57 17.51
CA ASN A 171 11.93 -7.72 16.41
C ASN A 171 10.91 -8.45 15.51
N GLU A 172 11.15 -9.70 15.15
CA GLU A 172 10.19 -10.48 14.34
C GLU A 172 8.87 -10.72 15.08
N SER A 173 8.93 -10.96 16.39
CA SER A 173 7.75 -11.12 17.24
C SER A 173 6.93 -9.82 17.33
N ASP A 174 7.59 -8.68 17.51
CA ASP A 174 6.93 -7.37 17.50
C ASP A 174 6.34 -7.04 16.13
N TYR A 175 7.05 -7.37 15.05
CA TYR A 175 6.55 -7.18 13.69
C TYR A 175 5.34 -8.08 13.39
N ALA A 176 5.38 -9.36 13.80
CA ALA A 176 4.23 -10.26 13.70
C ALA A 176 3.01 -9.72 14.46
N THR A 177 3.23 -9.18 15.66
CA THR A 177 2.18 -8.53 16.47
C THR A 177 1.60 -7.30 15.77
N LEU A 178 2.46 -6.46 15.17
CA LEU A 178 2.05 -5.31 14.37
C LEU A 178 1.19 -5.75 13.18
N LEU A 179 1.61 -6.76 12.42
CA LEU A 179 0.87 -7.30 11.28
C LEU A 179 -0.49 -7.86 11.69
N PHE A 180 -0.54 -8.61 12.80
CA PHE A 180 -1.81 -9.13 13.33
C PHE A 180 -2.79 -8.00 13.66
N GLY A 181 -2.31 -6.93 14.29
CA GLY A 181 -3.09 -5.72 14.54
C GLY A 181 -3.60 -5.07 13.24
N ILE A 182 -2.75 -4.97 12.20
CA ILE A 182 -3.13 -4.37 10.90
C ILE A 182 -4.24 -5.21 10.23
N ILE A 183 -4.11 -6.53 10.25
CA ILE A 183 -5.11 -7.48 9.75
C ILE A 183 -6.45 -7.27 10.45
N LEU A 184 -6.46 -7.23 11.78
CA LEU A 184 -7.68 -6.97 12.57
C LEU A 184 -8.29 -5.61 12.23
N GLN A 185 -7.46 -4.59 12.05
CA GLN A 185 -7.91 -3.25 11.68
C GLN A 185 -8.53 -3.19 10.27
N TYR A 186 -7.99 -3.97 9.32
CA TYR A 186 -8.59 -4.16 7.99
C TYR A 186 -9.96 -4.82 8.08
N GLN A 187 -10.10 -5.83 8.97
CA GLN A 187 -11.36 -6.49 9.30
C GLN A 187 -12.33 -5.63 10.13
N LYS A 188 -12.04 -4.33 10.31
CA LYS A 188 -12.81 -3.36 11.11
C LYS A 188 -12.87 -3.69 12.61
N GLN A 189 -12.01 -4.59 13.10
CA GLN A 189 -11.90 -4.94 14.52
C GLN A 189 -10.95 -3.98 15.26
N HIS A 190 -11.24 -2.68 15.18
CA HIS A 190 -10.34 -1.61 15.64
C HIS A 190 -9.94 -1.73 17.11
N ARG A 191 -10.89 -2.06 18.00
CA ARG A 191 -10.62 -2.19 19.44
C ARG A 191 -9.70 -3.37 19.77
N VAL A 192 -9.82 -4.47 19.03
CA VAL A 192 -8.96 -5.65 19.23
C VAL A 192 -7.56 -5.35 18.70
N ALA A 193 -7.47 -4.73 17.51
CA ALA A 193 -6.20 -4.30 16.92
C ALA A 193 -5.39 -3.41 17.88
N VAL A 194 -6.03 -2.44 18.52
CA VAL A 194 -5.38 -1.54 19.50
C VAL A 194 -4.70 -2.31 20.63
N LYS A 195 -5.30 -3.40 21.14
CA LYS A 195 -4.68 -4.21 22.20
C LYS A 195 -3.36 -4.86 21.76
N HIS A 196 -3.29 -5.32 20.51
CA HIS A 196 -2.06 -5.87 19.95
C HIS A 196 -0.99 -4.79 19.75
N TYR A 197 -1.37 -3.60 19.27
CA TYR A 197 -0.42 -2.51 19.15
C TYR A 197 0.13 -2.04 20.50
N GLN A 198 -0.71 -2.04 21.55
CA GLN A 198 -0.33 -1.66 22.90
C GLN A 198 0.65 -2.63 23.58
N SER A 199 0.76 -3.88 23.11
CA SER A 199 1.74 -4.83 23.66
C SER A 199 3.16 -4.62 23.12
N ILE A 200 3.34 -3.79 22.08
CA ILE A 200 4.66 -3.48 21.52
C ILE A 200 5.37 -2.49 22.46
N ALA A 201 6.55 -2.86 22.96
CA ALA A 201 7.31 -2.07 23.93
C ALA A 201 7.89 -0.78 23.32
N ALA A 202 8.08 0.26 24.14
CA ALA A 202 8.61 1.57 23.70
C ALA A 202 9.98 1.51 23.01
N LYS A 203 10.85 0.59 23.46
CA LYS A 203 12.17 0.30 22.87
C LYS A 203 12.12 -0.45 21.53
N SER A 204 10.96 -0.99 21.15
CA SER A 204 10.83 -1.73 19.89
C SER A 204 10.99 -0.79 18.70
N PRO A 205 11.70 -1.19 17.62
CA PRO A 205 11.73 -0.41 16.39
C PRO A 205 10.33 -0.23 15.75
N TYR A 206 9.35 -1.05 16.16
CA TYR A 206 7.98 -0.98 15.65
C TYR A 206 7.03 -0.15 16.52
N PHE A 207 7.49 0.40 17.65
CA PHE A 207 6.61 1.15 18.56
C PHE A 207 5.94 2.34 17.88
N ASN A 208 6.71 3.16 17.14
CA ASN A 208 6.17 4.35 16.48
C ASN A 208 5.17 3.96 15.36
N HIS A 209 5.38 2.81 14.70
CA HIS A 209 4.41 2.26 13.75
C HIS A 209 3.13 1.79 14.46
N ALA A 210 3.26 1.14 15.62
CA ALA A 210 2.14 0.71 16.45
C ALA A 210 1.29 1.91 16.91
N GLN A 211 1.93 2.97 17.42
CA GLN A 211 1.26 4.21 17.82
C GLN A 211 0.55 4.90 16.65
N LEU A 212 1.18 4.97 15.47
CA LEU A 212 0.51 5.47 14.27
C LEU A 212 -0.74 4.65 13.94
N ASN A 213 -0.67 3.32 14.01
CA ASN A 213 -1.81 2.45 13.72
C ASN A 213 -2.92 2.55 14.78
N ILE A 214 -2.57 2.72 16.06
CA ILE A 214 -3.51 3.06 17.14
C ILE A 214 -4.25 4.36 16.80
N ALA A 215 -3.51 5.40 16.41
CA ALA A 215 -4.11 6.68 16.04
C ALA A 215 -5.08 6.54 14.87
N VAL A 216 -4.71 5.81 13.81
CA VAL A 216 -5.59 5.54 12.68
C VAL A 216 -6.84 4.75 13.11
N ALA A 217 -6.69 3.78 14.02
CA ALA A 217 -7.82 3.00 14.55
C ALA A 217 -8.79 3.89 15.35
N TYR A 218 -8.27 4.86 16.10
CA TYR A 218 -9.09 5.83 16.83
C TYR A 218 -9.76 6.86 15.92
N ILE A 219 -9.05 7.39 14.92
CA ILE A 219 -9.61 8.30 13.92
C ILE A 219 -10.81 7.66 13.21
N ARG A 220 -10.69 6.38 12.82
CA ARG A 220 -11.79 5.62 12.17
C ARG A 220 -13.02 5.43 13.07
N GLN A 221 -12.86 5.55 14.38
CA GLN A 221 -13.94 5.48 15.37
C GLN A 221 -14.43 6.87 15.82
N GLY A 222 -13.87 7.95 15.27
CA GLY A 222 -14.18 9.33 15.68
C GLY A 222 -13.54 9.76 17.01
N TRP A 223 -12.61 8.97 17.55
CA TRP A 223 -11.95 9.22 18.84
C TRP A 223 -10.67 10.04 18.66
N TRP A 224 -10.83 11.28 18.21
CA TRP A 224 -9.71 12.12 17.79
C TRP A 224 -8.74 12.51 18.92
N THR A 225 -9.23 12.73 20.14
CA THR A 225 -8.37 13.04 21.29
C THR A 225 -7.42 11.89 21.63
N ASP A 226 -7.90 10.66 21.56
CA ASP A 226 -7.08 9.48 21.78
C ASP A 226 -6.12 9.21 20.62
N ALA A 227 -6.52 9.56 19.38
CA ALA A 227 -5.60 9.55 18.24
C ALA A 227 -4.45 10.53 18.42
N GLN A 228 -4.73 11.77 18.84
CA GLN A 228 -3.72 12.77 19.13
C GLN A 228 -2.75 12.31 20.24
N LYS A 229 -3.26 11.69 21.31
CA LYS A 229 -2.40 11.11 22.36
C LYS A 229 -1.45 10.05 21.81
N ALA A 230 -1.96 9.13 20.98
CA ALA A 230 -1.12 8.08 20.39
C ALA A 230 -0.02 8.66 19.48
N ILE A 231 -0.35 9.67 18.65
CA ILE A 231 0.64 10.34 17.80
C ILE A 231 1.70 11.05 18.65
N ASN A 232 1.28 11.77 19.70
CA ASN A 232 2.20 12.43 20.62
C ASN A 232 3.11 11.44 21.36
N ASN A 233 2.60 10.26 21.73
CA ASN A 233 3.43 9.20 22.32
C ASN A 233 4.52 8.73 21.35
N ALA A 234 4.21 8.63 20.05
CA ALA A 234 5.19 8.26 19.03
C ALA A 234 6.25 9.35 18.82
N ILE A 235 5.82 10.62 18.69
CA ILE A 235 6.69 11.77 18.44
C ILE A 235 7.66 11.99 19.61
N ASN A 236 7.19 11.80 20.85
CA ASN A 236 8.00 12.02 22.05
C ASN A 236 8.83 10.81 22.46
N ASN A 237 8.71 9.67 21.76
CA ASN A 237 9.48 8.48 22.09
C ASN A 237 10.95 8.62 21.67
N LYS A 238 11.85 8.62 22.66
CA LYS A 238 13.31 8.70 22.46
C LYS A 238 13.99 7.32 22.45
N GLU A 239 13.26 6.25 22.76
CA GLU A 239 13.81 4.89 22.87
C GLU A 239 13.81 4.13 21.55
N SER A 240 12.95 4.51 20.60
CA SER A 240 12.90 3.91 19.26
C SER A 240 13.77 4.72 18.29
N PRO A 241 14.45 4.06 17.32
CA PRO A 241 15.20 4.75 16.27
C PRO A 241 14.33 5.79 15.54
N ALA A 242 14.89 6.98 15.33
CA ALA A 242 14.22 8.03 14.56
C ALA A 242 14.17 7.63 13.08
N ASN A 243 12.95 7.50 12.55
CA ASN A 243 12.70 7.36 11.12
C ASN A 243 12.00 8.63 10.64
N GLU A 244 12.69 9.44 9.83
CA GLU A 244 12.20 10.74 9.38
C GLU A 244 10.92 10.63 8.54
N ASP A 245 10.81 9.62 7.66
CA ASP A 245 9.61 9.40 6.85
C ASP A 245 8.40 9.08 7.74
N LEU A 246 8.60 8.22 8.76
CA LEU A 246 7.56 7.92 9.74
C LEU A 246 7.17 9.14 10.57
N LEU A 247 8.14 9.96 10.98
CA LEU A 247 7.88 11.19 11.73
C LEU A 247 7.09 12.20 10.90
N ASN A 248 7.48 12.41 9.64
CA ASN A 248 6.72 13.22 8.70
C ASN A 248 5.28 12.71 8.53
N ARG A 249 5.10 11.39 8.45
CA ARG A 249 3.77 10.77 8.36
C ARG A 249 2.94 10.99 9.64
N LEU A 250 3.55 10.91 10.82
CA LEU A 250 2.88 11.17 12.10
C LEU A 250 2.38 12.61 12.18
N TYR A 251 3.23 13.59 11.85
CA TYR A 251 2.85 15.00 11.79
C TYR A 251 1.78 15.28 10.74
N LEU A 252 1.85 14.62 9.58
CA LEU A 252 0.83 14.73 8.55
C LEU A 252 -0.54 14.27 9.08
N VAL A 253 -0.59 13.09 9.70
CA VAL A 253 -1.83 12.53 10.27
C VAL A 253 -2.36 13.40 11.40
N LEU A 254 -1.47 13.92 12.26
CA LEU A 254 -1.85 14.84 13.33
C LEU A 254 -2.45 16.14 12.78
N GLY A 255 -1.76 16.76 11.81
CA GLY A 255 -2.21 18.00 11.19
C GLY A 255 -3.57 17.85 10.52
N TYR A 256 -3.80 16.76 9.77
CA TYR A 256 -5.11 16.52 9.17
C TYR A 256 -6.19 16.16 10.18
N ASN A 257 -5.86 15.43 11.26
CA ASN A 257 -6.82 15.18 12.33
C ASN A 257 -7.23 16.47 13.04
N GLN A 258 -6.27 17.35 13.34
CA GLN A 258 -6.52 18.66 13.92
C GLN A 258 -7.33 19.56 12.98
N LEU A 259 -6.98 19.60 11.69
CA LEU A 259 -7.70 20.37 10.67
C LEU A 259 -9.17 19.94 10.58
N GLN A 260 -9.45 18.63 10.58
CA GLN A 260 -10.81 18.09 10.53
C GLN A 260 -11.66 18.52 11.74
N HIS A 261 -11.02 18.74 12.89
CA HIS A 261 -11.67 19.16 14.13
C HIS A 261 -11.50 20.66 14.41
N GLU A 262 -11.23 21.46 13.38
CA GLU A 262 -11.17 22.92 13.42
C GLU A 262 -10.06 23.51 14.32
N PHE A 263 -9.08 22.69 14.72
CA PHE A 263 -7.87 23.12 15.43
C PHE A 263 -6.85 23.71 14.44
N PHE A 264 -7.24 24.74 13.69
CA PHE A 264 -6.45 25.26 12.56
C PHE A 264 -5.05 25.75 12.94
N ARG A 265 -4.88 26.31 14.15
CA ARG A 265 -3.56 26.78 14.63
C ARG A 265 -2.62 25.61 14.89
N ASP A 266 -3.11 24.62 15.63
CA ASP A 266 -2.33 23.43 15.97
C ASP A 266 -2.04 22.59 14.71
N ALA A 267 -3.03 22.46 13.81
CA ALA A 267 -2.87 21.80 12.52
C ALA A 267 -1.75 22.43 11.68
N ARG A 268 -1.75 23.76 11.58
CA ARG A 268 -0.71 24.51 10.87
C ARG A 268 0.66 24.27 11.47
N GLU A 269 0.79 24.22 12.80
CA GLU A 269 2.05 23.91 13.47
C GLU A 269 2.51 22.47 13.19
N SER A 270 1.61 21.49 13.30
CA SER A 270 1.90 20.10 12.96
C SER A 270 2.42 19.97 11.53
N PHE A 271 1.81 20.65 10.55
CA PHE A 271 2.29 20.61 9.17
C PHE A 271 3.66 21.26 8.97
N ARG A 272 4.04 22.27 9.78
CA ARG A 272 5.35 22.93 9.71
C ARG A 272 6.52 22.06 10.16
N HIS A 273 6.25 20.98 10.89
CA HIS A 273 7.29 20.03 11.30
C HIS A 273 7.76 19.09 10.19
N LEU A 274 7.05 19.02 9.07
CA LEU A 274 7.46 18.16 7.97
C LEU A 274 8.68 18.73 7.23
N THR A 275 9.60 17.85 6.85
CA THR A 275 10.76 18.23 6.04
C THR A 275 10.33 18.56 4.61
N VAL A 276 10.99 19.56 4.01
CA VAL A 276 10.63 20.08 2.67
C VAL A 276 10.81 19.03 1.57
N ASP A 277 11.78 18.13 1.72
CA ASP A 277 12.06 17.03 0.80
C ASP A 277 11.19 15.79 1.06
N SER A 278 10.29 15.85 2.05
CA SER A 278 9.40 14.75 2.38
C SER A 278 8.45 14.43 1.23
N ARG A 279 8.16 13.15 1.01
CA ARG A 279 7.08 12.68 0.12
C ARG A 279 5.69 13.20 0.53
N TYR A 280 5.57 13.77 1.72
CA TYR A 280 4.33 14.34 2.27
C TYR A 280 4.29 15.86 2.22
N ALA A 281 5.36 16.53 1.76
CA ALA A 281 5.50 17.98 1.80
C ALA A 281 4.37 18.71 1.07
N ASP A 282 3.96 18.24 -0.11
CA ASP A 282 2.87 18.86 -0.88
C ASP A 282 1.53 18.78 -0.16
N ARG A 283 1.27 17.66 0.52
CA ARG A 283 0.06 17.49 1.33
C ARG A 283 0.08 18.38 2.57
N ALA A 284 1.24 18.50 3.23
CA ALA A 284 1.38 19.41 4.35
C ALA A 284 1.22 20.87 3.93
N LEU A 285 1.79 21.28 2.79
CA LEU A 285 1.64 22.62 2.25
C LEU A 285 0.19 22.94 1.88
N LEU A 286 -0.53 21.97 1.30
CA LEU A 286 -1.96 22.08 1.07
C LEU A 286 -2.71 22.26 2.39
N GLY A 287 -2.38 21.45 3.40
CA GLY A 287 -2.93 21.55 4.76
C GLY A 287 -2.69 22.91 5.39
N ILE A 288 -1.50 23.49 5.24
CA ILE A 288 -1.16 24.85 5.69
C ILE A 288 -2.06 25.89 5.01
N GLY A 289 -2.24 25.80 3.69
CA GLY A 289 -3.11 26.70 2.93
C GLY A 289 -4.57 26.60 3.39
N LEU A 290 -5.07 25.38 3.61
CA LEU A 290 -6.41 25.15 4.15
C LEU A 290 -6.58 25.69 5.57
N CYS A 291 -5.58 25.54 6.44
CA CYS A 291 -5.61 26.13 7.78
C CYS A 291 -5.68 27.66 7.69
N ALA A 292 -4.85 28.27 6.86
CA ALA A 292 -4.83 29.73 6.67
C ALA A 292 -6.17 30.24 6.12
N LEU A 293 -6.73 29.56 5.11
CA LEU A 293 -8.03 29.88 4.53
C LEU A 293 -9.15 29.88 5.58
N ASN A 294 -9.23 28.84 6.41
CA ASN A 294 -10.23 28.75 7.48
C ASN A 294 -10.01 29.74 8.64
N GLN A 295 -8.79 30.25 8.79
CA GLN A 295 -8.45 31.30 9.75
C GLN A 295 -8.74 32.73 9.23
N GLY A 296 -9.16 32.88 7.98
CA GLY A 296 -9.29 34.18 7.32
C GLY A 296 -7.95 34.79 6.90
N ASP A 297 -6.84 34.05 7.02
CA ASP A 297 -5.52 34.42 6.51
C ASP A 297 -5.45 34.11 5.01
N TYR A 298 -6.23 34.85 4.22
CA TYR A 298 -6.35 34.62 2.78
C TYR A 298 -5.03 34.85 2.05
N VAL A 299 -4.21 35.80 2.50
CA VAL A 299 -2.87 36.04 1.93
C VAL A 299 -1.96 34.84 2.17
N GLY A 300 -1.96 34.27 3.39
CA GLY A 300 -1.23 33.04 3.69
C GLY A 300 -1.72 31.84 2.88
N ALA A 301 -3.03 31.72 2.67
CA ALA A 301 -3.62 30.68 1.84
C ALA A 301 -3.20 30.80 0.37
N ILE A 302 -3.31 32.00 -0.20
CA ILE A 302 -2.89 32.34 -1.58
C ILE A 302 -1.42 31.97 -1.78
N ASN A 303 -0.53 32.34 -0.84
CA ASN A 303 0.89 32.01 -0.92
C ASN A 303 1.13 30.48 -0.96
N ALA A 304 0.49 29.72 -0.08
CA ALA A 304 0.63 28.26 -0.04
C ALA A 304 0.12 27.59 -1.32
N PHE A 305 -1.08 27.99 -1.78
CA PHE A 305 -1.66 27.44 -3.02
C PHE A 305 -0.90 27.87 -4.27
N ASN A 306 -0.32 29.07 -4.31
CA ASN A 306 0.53 29.50 -5.43
C ASN A 306 1.78 28.63 -5.57
N ILE A 307 2.46 28.35 -4.45
CA ILE A 307 3.63 27.47 -4.44
C ILE A 307 3.25 26.09 -5.00
N LEU A 308 2.14 25.50 -4.54
CA LEU A 308 1.65 24.22 -5.08
C LEU A 308 1.29 24.31 -6.56
N LYS A 309 0.54 25.33 -6.97
CA LYS A 309 0.12 25.56 -8.36
C LYS A 309 1.31 25.75 -9.31
N SER A 310 2.43 26.26 -8.82
CA SER A 310 3.65 26.45 -9.63
C SER A 310 4.44 25.16 -9.90
N LYS A 311 4.09 24.06 -9.23
CA LYS A 311 4.76 22.76 -9.37
C LYS A 311 4.33 22.04 -10.64
N THR A 312 5.20 21.17 -11.15
CA THR A 312 4.95 20.37 -12.38
C THR A 312 4.44 18.97 -12.06
N GLU A 313 4.49 18.58 -10.79
CA GLU A 313 4.15 17.27 -10.29
C GLU A 313 2.66 16.97 -10.43
N THR A 314 2.35 15.77 -10.93
CA THR A 314 0.97 15.28 -11.04
C THR A 314 0.54 14.58 -9.76
N ASN A 315 0.19 15.38 -8.75
CA ASN A 315 -0.42 14.90 -7.52
C ASN A 315 -1.72 15.65 -7.19
N ILE A 316 -2.47 15.08 -6.23
CA ILE A 316 -3.76 15.60 -5.81
C ILE A 316 -3.62 17.00 -5.22
N SER A 317 -2.59 17.25 -4.41
CA SER A 317 -2.37 18.54 -3.73
C SER A 317 -2.09 19.69 -4.69
N VAL A 318 -1.23 19.46 -5.69
CA VAL A 318 -0.97 20.42 -6.77
C VAL A 318 -2.25 20.68 -7.57
N THR A 319 -2.97 19.62 -7.93
CA THR A 319 -4.21 19.72 -8.73
C THR A 319 -5.29 20.53 -8.00
N GLU A 320 -5.52 20.24 -6.71
CA GLU A 320 -6.52 20.92 -5.90
C GLU A 320 -6.15 22.41 -5.65
N ALA A 321 -4.85 22.71 -5.56
CA ALA A 321 -4.39 24.09 -5.37
C ALA A 321 -4.81 25.02 -6.51
N HIS A 322 -5.02 24.55 -7.74
CA HIS A 322 -5.54 25.39 -8.83
C HIS A 322 -6.93 25.95 -8.51
N LEU A 323 -7.82 25.12 -7.95
CA LEU A 323 -9.16 25.53 -7.52
C LEU A 323 -9.09 26.42 -6.28
N LEU A 324 -8.33 25.98 -5.27
CA LEU A 324 -8.23 26.68 -3.99
C LEU A 324 -7.58 28.05 -4.11
N TYR A 325 -6.64 28.24 -5.05
CA TYR A 325 -6.05 29.54 -5.34
C TYR A 325 -7.10 30.54 -5.81
N ALA A 326 -7.97 30.15 -6.75
CA ALA A 326 -9.07 30.98 -7.22
C ALA A 326 -10.06 31.31 -6.10
N TYR A 327 -10.43 30.29 -5.32
CA TYR A 327 -11.34 30.45 -4.18
C TYR A 327 -10.77 31.38 -3.10
N ALA A 328 -9.47 31.32 -2.80
CA ALA A 328 -8.85 32.20 -1.81
C ALA A 328 -8.88 33.68 -2.26
N HIS A 329 -8.68 33.95 -3.55
CA HIS A 329 -8.88 35.30 -4.12
C HIS A 329 -10.34 35.77 -4.06
N GLU A 330 -11.30 34.87 -4.27
CA GLU A 330 -12.72 35.17 -4.08
C GLU A 330 -13.00 35.57 -2.63
N GLN A 331 -12.49 34.80 -1.64
CA GLN A 331 -12.68 35.11 -0.23
C GLN A 331 -11.99 36.41 0.21
N LEU A 332 -10.90 36.78 -0.45
CA LEU A 332 -10.21 38.06 -0.24
C LEU A 332 -10.97 39.26 -0.84
N GLY A 333 -12.00 39.02 -1.66
CA GLY A 333 -12.81 40.06 -2.30
C GLY A 333 -12.26 40.54 -3.66
N GLU A 334 -11.26 39.85 -4.22
CA GLU A 334 -10.63 40.20 -5.49
C GLU A 334 -11.37 39.59 -6.68
N GLY A 335 -12.64 39.96 -6.88
CA GLY A 335 -13.55 39.29 -7.82
C GLY A 335 -13.02 39.16 -9.26
N ALA A 336 -12.37 40.21 -9.79
CA ALA A 336 -11.78 40.16 -11.13
C ALA A 336 -10.62 39.15 -11.23
N LEU A 337 -9.77 39.10 -10.20
CA LEU A 337 -8.66 38.16 -10.15
C LEU A 337 -9.17 36.73 -9.91
N ALA A 338 -10.11 36.55 -8.98
CA ALA A 338 -10.77 35.27 -8.72
C ALA A 338 -11.37 34.70 -10.01
N SER A 339 -12.07 35.53 -10.79
CA SER A 339 -12.63 35.15 -12.09
C SER A 339 -11.56 34.62 -13.04
N ALA A 340 -10.48 35.39 -13.24
CA ALA A 340 -9.37 34.96 -14.09
C ALA A 340 -8.70 33.66 -13.59
N GLN A 341 -8.63 33.47 -12.27
CA GLN A 341 -8.05 32.26 -11.69
C GLN A 341 -8.96 31.04 -11.80
N TYR A 342 -10.28 31.20 -11.72
CA TYR A 342 -11.21 30.11 -11.99
C TYR A 342 -11.15 29.69 -13.46
N GLU A 343 -11.07 30.62 -14.40
CA GLU A 343 -10.85 30.31 -15.82
C GLU A 343 -9.54 29.55 -16.04
N ALA A 344 -8.46 29.98 -15.39
CA ALA A 344 -7.18 29.26 -15.42
C ALA A 344 -7.28 27.84 -14.82
N ALA A 345 -8.04 27.65 -13.74
CA ALA A 345 -8.28 26.34 -13.13
C ALA A 345 -9.10 25.42 -14.07
N ILE A 346 -10.15 25.95 -14.70
CA ILE A 346 -10.97 25.25 -15.71
C ILE A 346 -10.10 24.78 -16.88
N ALA A 347 -9.26 25.66 -17.42
CA ALA A 347 -8.34 25.33 -18.50
C ALA A 347 -7.35 24.21 -18.09
N TYR A 348 -6.78 24.32 -16.88
CA TYR A 348 -5.89 23.31 -16.33
C TYR A 348 -6.55 21.93 -16.20
N PHE A 349 -7.76 21.85 -15.62
CA PHE A 349 -8.45 20.57 -15.45
C PHE A 349 -8.83 19.94 -16.80
N ASN A 350 -9.31 20.73 -17.76
CA ASN A 350 -9.57 20.25 -19.12
C ASN A 350 -8.31 19.71 -19.81
N GLN A 351 -7.18 20.40 -19.67
CA GLN A 351 -5.91 19.94 -20.20
C GLN A 351 -5.47 18.62 -19.54
N ARG A 352 -5.60 18.49 -18.22
CA ARG A 352 -5.28 17.26 -17.47
C ARG A 352 -6.16 16.09 -17.90
N MET A 353 -7.46 16.32 -18.10
CA MET A 353 -8.38 15.30 -18.61
C MET A 353 -8.02 14.86 -20.04
N LEU A 354 -7.62 15.81 -20.90
CA LEU A 354 -7.16 15.52 -22.26
C LEU A 354 -5.84 14.75 -22.30
N GLN A 355 -4.90 15.06 -21.40
CA GLN A 355 -3.66 14.29 -21.26
C GLN A 355 -3.96 12.85 -20.83
N LEU A 356 -4.78 12.69 -19.80
CA LEU A 356 -5.18 11.38 -19.27
C LEU A 356 -5.85 10.49 -20.33
N SER A 357 -6.61 11.08 -21.26
CA SER A 357 -7.26 10.33 -22.35
C SER A 357 -6.32 9.94 -23.49
N LYS A 358 -5.27 10.71 -23.76
CA LYS A 358 -4.35 10.49 -24.90
C LYS A 358 -3.35 9.36 -24.68
N ASP A 359 -2.65 9.37 -23.55
CA ASP A 359 -1.54 8.42 -23.29
C ASP A 359 -1.69 7.69 -21.96
N GLY A 360 -2.74 7.99 -21.18
CA GLY A 360 -2.96 7.39 -19.87
C GLY A 360 -1.95 7.86 -18.81
N SER A 361 -1.08 8.80 -19.14
CA SER A 361 -0.14 9.42 -18.22
C SER A 361 -0.87 10.45 -17.33
N GLY A 362 -0.29 10.74 -16.17
CA GLY A 362 -0.82 11.77 -15.27
C GLY A 362 -1.90 11.29 -14.28
N THR A 363 -1.96 9.98 -13.99
CA THR A 363 -2.65 9.49 -12.79
C THR A 363 -1.95 9.97 -11.52
N PHE A 364 -2.71 10.17 -10.44
CA PHE A 364 -2.13 10.64 -9.18
C PHE A 364 -1.20 9.60 -8.55
N LYS A 365 0.01 10.00 -8.15
CA LYS A 365 1.03 9.13 -7.54
C LYS A 365 0.59 8.57 -6.18
N GLU A 366 -0.23 9.32 -5.47
CA GLU A 366 -0.72 9.03 -4.12
C GLU A 366 -1.65 7.81 -4.03
N GLU A 367 -2.14 7.33 -5.16
CA GLU A 367 -3.14 6.26 -5.26
C GLU A 367 -2.53 4.91 -5.63
N ASP A 368 -1.22 4.74 -5.48
CA ASP A 368 -0.54 3.49 -5.85
C ASP A 368 -0.77 2.35 -4.84
N THR A 369 -2.02 2.17 -4.39
CA THR A 369 -2.42 1.06 -3.51
C THR A 369 -2.18 -0.31 -4.15
N ASN A 370 -2.04 -0.34 -5.48
CA ASN A 370 -1.85 -1.56 -6.25
C ASN A 370 -0.39 -1.77 -6.70
N ALA A 371 0.56 -0.90 -6.33
CA ALA A 371 1.96 -1.01 -6.80
C ALA A 371 2.56 -2.38 -6.48
N HIS A 372 2.30 -2.87 -5.27
CA HIS A 372 2.80 -4.15 -4.81
C HIS A 372 2.14 -5.32 -5.54
N LEU A 373 0.82 -5.26 -5.76
CA LEU A 373 0.10 -6.25 -6.57
C LEU A 373 0.62 -6.28 -8.01
N ILE A 374 0.88 -5.11 -8.61
CA ILE A 374 1.45 -5.00 -9.95
C ILE A 374 2.85 -5.62 -10.00
N ALA A 375 3.70 -5.37 -9.00
CA ALA A 375 5.03 -5.98 -8.91
C ALA A 375 4.96 -7.53 -8.79
N ILE A 376 3.99 -8.05 -8.03
CA ILE A 376 3.73 -9.49 -7.95
C ILE A 376 3.30 -10.04 -9.32
N ILE A 377 2.35 -9.36 -9.98
CA ILE A 377 1.87 -9.75 -11.32
C ILE A 377 3.02 -9.78 -12.33
N ASP A 378 3.88 -8.75 -12.34
CA ASP A 378 5.02 -8.66 -13.25
C ASP A 378 6.03 -9.78 -13.00
N THR A 379 6.30 -10.09 -11.73
CA THR A 379 7.17 -11.22 -11.35
C THR A 379 6.62 -12.55 -11.84
N ARG A 380 5.31 -12.78 -11.66
CA ARG A 380 4.63 -14.00 -12.09
C ARG A 380 4.61 -14.13 -13.61
N ASP A 381 4.37 -13.03 -14.33
CA ASP A 381 4.37 -12.98 -15.79
C ASP A 381 5.73 -13.39 -16.37
N VAL A 382 6.84 -12.84 -15.83
CA VAL A 382 8.20 -13.23 -16.20
C VAL A 382 8.42 -14.72 -15.97
N LEU A 383 8.00 -15.26 -14.83
CA LEU A 383 8.14 -16.69 -14.54
C LEU A 383 7.33 -17.55 -15.52
N LEU A 384 6.09 -17.19 -15.81
CA LEU A 384 5.23 -17.93 -16.76
C LEU A 384 5.84 -17.98 -18.15
N LYS A 385 6.41 -16.87 -18.63
CA LYS A 385 7.13 -16.80 -19.91
C LYS A 385 8.37 -17.70 -19.92
N ASN A 386 9.16 -17.67 -18.85
CA ASN A 386 10.34 -18.53 -18.71
C ASN A 386 9.96 -20.02 -18.67
N LEU A 387 8.89 -20.37 -17.96
CA LEU A 387 8.35 -21.73 -17.92
C LEU A 387 7.87 -22.19 -19.31
N ALA A 388 7.15 -21.34 -20.04
CA ALA A 388 6.64 -21.65 -21.38
C ALA A 388 7.78 -21.93 -22.38
N ALA A 389 8.93 -21.26 -22.23
CA ALA A 389 10.11 -21.51 -23.06
C ALA A 389 10.75 -22.89 -22.81
N GLN A 390 10.64 -23.44 -21.59
CA GLN A 390 11.36 -24.65 -21.18
C GLN A 390 10.53 -25.93 -21.27
N VAL A 391 9.21 -25.83 -21.16
CA VAL A 391 8.30 -26.99 -21.23
C VAL A 391 8.21 -27.54 -22.67
N LYS A 392 8.05 -28.86 -22.83
CA LYS A 392 7.89 -29.49 -24.16
C LYS A 392 6.45 -29.46 -24.68
N SER A 393 5.46 -29.64 -23.81
CA SER A 393 4.05 -29.79 -24.18
C SER A 393 3.45 -28.50 -24.76
N ASN A 394 3.04 -28.52 -26.03
CA ASN A 394 2.39 -27.37 -26.69
C ASN A 394 1.08 -26.96 -25.99
N LYS A 395 0.29 -27.95 -25.52
CA LYS A 395 -0.93 -27.69 -24.75
C LYS A 395 -0.61 -26.96 -23.45
N PHE A 396 0.49 -27.32 -22.79
CA PHE A 396 0.89 -26.69 -21.54
C PHE A 396 1.47 -25.28 -21.76
N LYS A 397 2.27 -25.09 -22.80
CA LYS A 397 2.72 -23.76 -23.24
C LYS A 397 1.55 -22.82 -23.46
N SER A 398 0.50 -23.27 -24.15
CA SER A 398 -0.71 -22.49 -24.39
C SER A 398 -1.40 -22.06 -23.10
N LYS A 399 -1.49 -22.93 -22.08
CA LYS A 399 -2.05 -22.58 -20.77
C LYS A 399 -1.21 -21.52 -20.03
N LEU A 400 0.11 -21.66 -20.04
CA LEU A 400 1.01 -20.68 -19.42
C LEU A 400 0.90 -19.30 -20.09
N SER A 401 0.85 -19.28 -21.43
CA SER A 401 0.66 -18.05 -22.20
C SER A 401 -0.71 -17.42 -21.95
N GLN A 402 -1.78 -18.22 -21.83
CA GLN A 402 -3.12 -17.72 -21.50
C GLN A 402 -3.12 -17.05 -20.11
N LEU A 403 -2.55 -17.71 -19.10
CA LEU A 403 -2.50 -17.15 -17.76
C LEU A 403 -1.68 -15.85 -17.70
N SER A 404 -0.56 -15.78 -18.43
CA SER A 404 0.23 -14.55 -18.61
C SER A 404 -0.61 -13.41 -19.22
N HIS A 405 -1.44 -13.74 -20.21
CA HIS A 405 -2.39 -12.79 -20.81
C HIS A 405 -3.47 -12.33 -19.82
N ASP A 406 -4.00 -13.24 -19.01
CA ASP A 406 -5.04 -12.93 -18.01
C ASP A 406 -4.47 -12.02 -16.91
N TYR A 407 -3.25 -12.26 -16.45
CA TYR A 407 -2.53 -11.36 -15.54
C TYR A 407 -2.29 -9.97 -16.15
N THR A 408 -1.92 -9.90 -17.43
CA THR A 408 -1.78 -8.64 -18.16
C THR A 408 -3.11 -7.88 -18.20
N SER A 409 -4.21 -8.60 -18.42
CA SER A 409 -5.56 -8.03 -18.42
C SER A 409 -5.95 -7.49 -17.05
N LEU A 410 -5.65 -8.21 -15.97
CA LEU A 410 -5.87 -7.74 -14.59
C LEU A 410 -5.05 -6.48 -14.28
N LYS A 411 -3.78 -6.44 -14.68
CA LYS A 411 -2.91 -5.26 -14.55
C LYS A 411 -3.50 -4.05 -15.29
N ASN A 412 -3.94 -4.23 -16.53
CA ASN A 412 -4.55 -3.17 -17.32
C ASN A 412 -5.86 -2.68 -16.71
N TRP A 413 -6.69 -3.59 -16.19
CA TRP A 413 -7.89 -3.22 -15.46
C TRP A 413 -7.57 -2.36 -14.23
N ALA A 414 -6.58 -2.76 -13.42
CA ALA A 414 -6.18 -2.01 -12.23
C ALA A 414 -5.66 -0.60 -12.57
N ILE A 415 -4.89 -0.48 -13.66
CA ILE A 415 -4.43 0.81 -14.19
C ILE A 415 -5.63 1.67 -14.64
N ASN A 416 -6.60 1.08 -15.33
CA ASN A 416 -7.80 1.80 -15.79
C ASN A 416 -8.69 2.28 -14.64
N GLN A 417 -8.80 1.51 -13.55
CA GLN A 417 -9.50 1.98 -12.34
C GLN A 417 -8.85 3.24 -11.75
N ARG A 418 -7.51 3.28 -11.70
CA ARG A 418 -6.76 4.46 -11.25
C ARG A 418 -6.98 5.67 -12.17
N LYS A 419 -7.04 5.44 -13.49
CA LYS A 419 -7.40 6.50 -14.45
C LYS A 419 -8.80 7.02 -14.19
N GLN A 420 -9.78 6.12 -14.01
CA GLN A 420 -11.16 6.52 -13.73
C GLN A 420 -11.26 7.36 -12.46
N LYS A 421 -10.59 6.95 -11.37
CA LYS A 421 -10.58 7.72 -10.13
C LYS A 421 -9.95 9.10 -10.29
N THR A 422 -8.85 9.19 -11.04
CA THR A 422 -8.22 10.48 -11.40
C THR A 422 -9.20 11.35 -12.19
N LEU A 423 -9.93 10.77 -13.15
CA LEU A 423 -10.93 11.45 -13.95
C LEU A 423 -12.10 11.96 -13.10
N ASP A 424 -12.58 11.17 -12.13
CA ASP A 424 -13.68 11.56 -11.24
C ASP A 424 -13.29 12.77 -10.39
N ILE A 425 -12.06 12.79 -9.85
CA ILE A 425 -11.51 13.91 -9.08
C ILE A 425 -11.39 15.16 -9.96
N LEU A 426 -10.78 15.05 -11.15
CA LEU A 426 -10.64 16.17 -12.08
C LEU A 426 -12.01 16.73 -12.50
N THR A 427 -12.98 15.85 -12.76
CA THR A 427 -14.35 16.24 -13.10
C THR A 427 -14.99 17.00 -11.94
N SER A 428 -14.83 16.54 -10.70
CA SER A 428 -15.35 17.21 -9.52
C SER A 428 -14.75 18.61 -9.34
N TYR A 429 -13.42 18.75 -9.47
CA TYR A 429 -12.77 20.06 -9.36
C TYR A 429 -13.13 20.99 -10.52
N LEU A 430 -13.30 20.47 -11.73
CA LEU A 430 -13.80 21.24 -12.87
C LEU A 430 -15.20 21.81 -12.59
N SER A 431 -16.14 20.97 -12.12
CA SER A 431 -17.48 21.43 -11.77
C SER A 431 -17.46 22.49 -10.67
N GLN A 432 -16.60 22.35 -9.66
CA GLN A 432 -16.45 23.34 -8.60
C GLN A 432 -15.88 24.67 -9.11
N ALA A 433 -14.89 24.63 -10.02
CA ALA A 433 -14.32 25.83 -10.63
C ALA A 433 -15.35 26.55 -11.51
N GLN A 434 -16.12 25.80 -12.30
CA GLN A 434 -17.21 26.36 -13.12
C GLN A 434 -18.30 27.00 -12.26
N PHE A 435 -18.66 26.37 -11.14
CA PHE A 435 -19.62 26.93 -10.20
C PHE A 435 -19.10 28.24 -9.57
N GLY A 436 -17.84 28.26 -9.11
CA GLY A 436 -17.20 29.46 -8.58
C GLY A 436 -17.19 30.61 -9.61
N GLN A 437 -16.90 30.28 -10.87
CA GLN A 437 -16.91 31.25 -11.96
C GLN A 437 -18.30 31.81 -12.24
N ALA A 438 -19.31 30.95 -12.38
CA ALA A 438 -20.69 31.37 -12.63
C ALA A 438 -21.23 32.27 -11.50
N LYS A 439 -20.94 31.89 -10.25
CA LYS A 439 -21.33 32.65 -9.06
C LYS A 439 -20.79 34.09 -9.09
N LEU A 440 -19.55 34.31 -9.53
CA LEU A 440 -18.97 35.66 -9.61
C LEU A 440 -19.70 36.53 -10.63
N PHE A 441 -20.09 35.98 -11.78
CA PHE A 441 -20.87 36.70 -12.79
C PHE A 441 -22.25 37.12 -12.29
N ASP A 442 -22.94 36.25 -11.54
CA ASP A 442 -24.26 36.54 -10.99
C ASP A 442 -24.22 37.64 -9.91
N THR A 443 -23.10 37.78 -9.19
CA THR A 443 -22.93 38.82 -8.16
C THR A 443 -22.49 40.19 -8.68
N LEU A 444 -22.11 40.29 -9.96
CA LEU A 444 -21.68 41.54 -10.59
C LEU A 444 -22.81 42.26 -11.36
N GLN A 445 -23.99 41.65 -11.46
CA GLN A 445 -25.24 42.25 -11.96
C GLN A 445 -26.06 42.79 -10.79
#